data_AF-A0A3B1CM61-F1
#
_entry.id   AF-A0A3B1CM61-F1
#
_cell.length_a   1.000
_cell.length_b   1.000
_cell.length_c   1.000
_cell.angle_alpha   90.00
_cell.angle_beta   90.00
_cell.angle_gamma   90.00
#
_symmetry.space_group_name_H-M   'P 1'
#
loop_
_entity.id
_entity.type
_entity.pdbx_description
1 polymer ?
#
loop_
_entity_poly.entity_id
_entity_poly.type
_entity_poly.pdbx_seq_one_letter_code
_entity_poly.pdbx_strand_id
1 'polypeptide(L)'
;MSSLSEIIKKPVRKALLFMRDRGAYNKELNRRKTMDAIGKKKFIHYVPPNFTVYITFKCNLRCDGCNFLLNDENAFEGGGFMEFEFFEKLLKRYQNQVTNLTPCGGEATLHPRFVDMMKLASSLDYKLTLFTNGSNLIKVKEALPLFKKLSISMDSYDYDTFNKNRGGTRKLYDQILEGIQWLNDNGIKFFVSYVLSRERLDEAEKFLKFAKSVNASSVNFHSMSPHGDDSIDTLKLEYPDVKLFYKQMISEKKHPFDITLPHPVPEDQEVFANAKCPKLWKNAYIYETGDISYCCHLKADPAIGNIGKGYNFNSEKMVRFRADMIDHGQEMRDCVLCQRRFDSIEAKATYSKEAGRWTKIPSYLDGIAQTS
;
A
#
# COMPACT_ATOMS: atom_id res chain seq x y z
N MET A 1 41.97 0.93 -25.28
CA MET A 1 40.99 0.74 -26.38
C MET A 1 40.14 -0.48 -26.07
N SER A 2 39.07 -0.31 -25.30
CA SER A 2 38.07 -1.38 -25.11
C SER A 2 37.29 -1.54 -26.42
N SER A 3 37.23 -2.76 -26.94
CA SER A 3 36.62 -3.03 -28.24
C SER A 3 35.14 -2.62 -28.25
N LEU A 4 34.73 -1.96 -29.32
CA LEU A 4 33.32 -1.60 -29.61
C LEU A 4 32.35 -2.81 -29.60
N SER A 5 32.86 -4.04 -29.46
CA SER A 5 32.07 -5.28 -29.48
C SER A 5 31.35 -5.61 -28.16
N GLU A 6 31.72 -5.01 -27.02
CA GLU A 6 31.06 -5.29 -25.72
C GLU A 6 29.86 -4.38 -25.45
N ILE A 7 29.80 -3.19 -26.05
CA ILE A 7 28.72 -2.23 -25.84
C ILE A 7 27.45 -2.63 -26.63
N ILE A 8 27.62 -3.36 -27.74
CA ILE A 8 26.53 -3.75 -28.65
C ILE A 8 25.78 -5.01 -28.17
N LYS A 9 26.31 -5.78 -27.20
CA LYS A 9 25.70 -7.05 -26.75
C LYS A 9 24.58 -6.89 -25.70
N LYS A 10 24.54 -5.77 -24.95
CA LYS A 10 23.50 -5.53 -23.91
C LYS A 10 22.11 -5.14 -24.47
N PRO A 11 21.98 -4.31 -25.52
CA PRO A 11 20.68 -3.98 -26.12
C PRO A 11 20.05 -5.18 -26.83
N VAL A 12 20.86 -5.98 -27.52
CA VAL A 12 20.41 -7.12 -28.36
C VAL A 12 19.86 -8.27 -27.49
N ARG A 13 20.48 -8.58 -26.35
CA ARG A 13 19.93 -9.58 -25.40
C ARG A 13 18.58 -9.16 -24.81
N LYS A 14 18.37 -7.87 -24.55
CA LYS A 14 17.07 -7.34 -24.12
C LYS A 14 16.05 -7.47 -25.24
N ALA A 15 16.40 -7.06 -26.47
CA ALA A 15 15.55 -7.18 -27.66
C ALA A 15 15.10 -8.64 -27.94
N LEU A 16 15.99 -9.62 -27.76
CA LEU A 16 15.67 -11.05 -27.91
C LEU A 16 14.77 -11.61 -26.79
N LEU A 17 14.88 -11.10 -25.55
CA LEU A 17 13.92 -11.40 -24.48
C LEU A 17 12.52 -10.84 -24.82
N PHE A 18 12.48 -9.65 -25.41
CA PHE A 18 11.25 -8.95 -25.82
C PHE A 18 10.51 -9.59 -26.99
N MET A 19 11.17 -10.46 -27.78
CA MET A 19 10.54 -11.21 -28.87
C MET A 19 9.84 -12.51 -28.42
N ARG A 20 10.11 -13.02 -27.21
CA ARG A 20 9.61 -14.33 -26.74
C ARG A 20 8.35 -14.26 -25.86
N ASP A 21 8.10 -13.15 -25.18
CA ASP A 21 6.94 -12.97 -24.31
C ASP A 21 6.26 -11.62 -24.57
N ARG A 22 5.19 -11.65 -25.37
CA ARG A 22 4.38 -10.46 -25.69
C ARG A 22 3.73 -9.85 -24.45
N GLY A 23 3.41 -10.65 -23.43
CA GLY A 23 2.80 -10.18 -22.18
C GLY A 23 3.79 -9.35 -21.36
N ALA A 24 4.99 -9.87 -21.14
CA ALA A 24 6.06 -9.15 -20.44
C ALA A 24 6.44 -7.84 -21.15
N TYR A 25 6.52 -7.85 -22.49
CA TYR A 25 6.78 -6.64 -23.28
C TYR A 25 5.68 -5.59 -23.08
N ASN A 26 4.41 -5.99 -23.16
CA ASN A 26 3.29 -5.08 -22.99
C ASN A 26 3.24 -4.47 -21.57
N LYS A 27 3.50 -5.28 -20.53
CA LYS A 27 3.61 -4.79 -19.14
C LYS A 27 4.72 -3.75 -18.99
N GLU A 28 5.89 -3.96 -19.59
CA GLU A 28 7.00 -2.99 -19.55
C GLU A 28 6.71 -1.70 -20.34
N LEU A 29 6.11 -1.80 -21.52
CA LEU A 29 5.67 -0.63 -22.29
C LEU A 29 4.65 0.19 -21.50
N ASN A 30 3.68 -0.49 -20.88
CA ASN A 30 2.66 0.09 -20.02
C ASN A 30 3.28 0.81 -18.81
N ARG A 31 4.29 0.20 -18.18
CA ARG A 31 5.07 0.80 -17.08
C ARG A 31 5.78 2.08 -17.52
N ARG A 32 6.42 2.10 -18.69
CA ARG A 32 7.09 3.32 -19.21
C ARG A 32 6.12 4.45 -19.45
N LYS A 33 5.02 4.18 -20.16
CA LYS A 33 3.93 5.15 -20.37
C LYS A 33 3.37 5.69 -19.06
N THR A 34 3.30 4.84 -18.03
CA THR A 34 2.89 5.25 -16.67
C THR A 34 3.87 6.27 -16.10
N MET A 35 5.17 5.97 -16.11
CA MET A 35 6.20 6.87 -15.57
C MET A 35 6.23 8.22 -16.29
N ASP A 36 5.99 8.24 -17.60
CA ASP A 36 5.96 9.48 -18.39
C ASP A 36 4.73 10.37 -18.09
N ALA A 37 3.68 9.81 -17.49
CA ALA A 37 2.41 10.49 -17.26
C ALA A 37 2.21 11.01 -15.83
N ILE A 38 2.84 10.38 -14.83
CA ILE A 38 2.68 10.73 -13.40
C ILE A 38 2.87 12.22 -13.19
N GLY A 39 1.87 12.88 -12.61
CA GLY A 39 1.91 14.30 -12.26
C GLY A 39 1.93 15.28 -13.44
N LYS A 40 1.82 14.78 -14.69
CA LYS A 40 2.03 15.56 -15.92
C LYS A 40 0.86 15.49 -16.90
N LYS A 41 0.14 14.35 -16.96
CA LYS A 41 -0.90 14.13 -17.98
C LYS A 41 -2.25 13.82 -17.36
N LYS A 42 -3.25 14.66 -17.64
CA LYS A 42 -4.65 14.41 -17.28
C LYS A 42 -5.34 13.35 -18.14
N PHE A 43 -4.79 13.04 -19.32
CA PHE A 43 -5.20 11.91 -20.15
C PHE A 43 -4.10 10.84 -20.19
N ILE A 44 -4.47 9.56 -20.14
CA ILE A 44 -3.52 8.44 -20.20
C ILE A 44 -3.87 7.49 -21.36
N HIS A 45 -2.85 6.94 -22.00
CA HIS A 45 -2.98 5.99 -23.12
C HIS A 45 -2.42 4.61 -22.76
N TYR A 46 -2.72 4.19 -21.52
CA TYR A 46 -2.24 2.98 -20.89
C TYR A 46 -3.24 2.56 -19.78
N VAL A 47 -3.12 1.33 -19.29
CA VAL A 47 -3.93 0.84 -18.15
C VAL A 47 -3.10 0.97 -16.88
N PRO A 48 -3.60 1.51 -15.77
CA PRO A 48 -2.84 1.58 -14.53
C PRO A 48 -2.19 0.21 -14.18
N PRO A 49 -0.87 0.13 -13.99
CA PRO A 49 -0.17 -1.15 -13.87
C PRO A 49 -0.43 -1.90 -12.57
N ASN A 50 -1.10 -1.27 -11.60
CA ASN A 50 -1.45 -1.86 -10.32
C ASN A 50 -2.97 -1.85 -10.16
N PHE A 51 -3.56 -3.03 -9.96
CA PHE A 51 -4.95 -3.14 -9.57
C PHE A 51 -5.03 -3.42 -8.07
N THR A 52 -5.73 -2.56 -7.34
CA THR A 52 -6.19 -2.84 -5.99
C THR A 52 -7.65 -3.20 -6.09
N VAL A 53 -7.98 -4.47 -5.85
CA VAL A 53 -9.33 -5.00 -6.04
C VAL A 53 -9.92 -5.31 -4.67
N TYR A 54 -10.94 -4.55 -4.27
CA TYR A 54 -11.72 -4.81 -3.07
C TYR A 54 -12.62 -6.01 -3.36
N ILE A 55 -12.07 -7.21 -3.21
CA ILE A 55 -12.80 -8.46 -3.49
C ILE A 55 -13.93 -8.72 -2.49
N THR A 56 -13.92 -8.00 -1.38
CA THR A 56 -15.04 -7.92 -0.44
C THR A 56 -15.00 -6.58 0.26
N PHE A 57 -16.17 -6.03 0.61
CA PHE A 57 -16.25 -4.86 1.50
C PHE A 57 -16.75 -5.22 2.90
N LYS A 58 -16.49 -6.46 3.34
CA LYS A 58 -16.71 -6.91 4.72
C LYS A 58 -15.41 -6.83 5.53
N CYS A 59 -15.51 -6.48 6.80
CA CYS A 59 -14.41 -6.55 7.77
C CYS A 59 -14.90 -7.09 9.12
N ASN A 60 -14.09 -7.92 9.75
CA ASN A 60 -14.33 -8.52 11.06
C ASN A 60 -13.67 -7.78 12.23
N LEU A 61 -13.10 -6.60 11.98
CA LEU A 61 -12.51 -5.72 12.98
C LEU A 61 -13.12 -4.31 12.90
N ARG A 62 -12.94 -3.52 13.96
CA ARG A 62 -13.42 -2.13 14.07
C ARG A 62 -12.26 -1.26 14.56
N CYS A 63 -11.32 -1.02 13.66
CA CYS A 63 -10.07 -0.34 13.99
C CYS A 63 -10.29 1.16 14.08
N ASP A 64 -9.72 1.80 15.10
CA ASP A 64 -9.91 3.24 15.34
C ASP A 64 -9.33 4.11 14.21
N GLY A 65 -8.19 3.72 13.63
CA GLY A 65 -7.56 4.41 12.51
C GLY A 65 -8.06 3.98 11.12
N CYS A 66 -9.18 3.26 11.02
CA CYS A 66 -9.69 2.80 9.74
C CYS A 66 -10.36 3.94 8.97
N ASN A 67 -9.81 4.30 7.81
CA ASN A 67 -10.33 5.38 6.97
C ASN A 67 -11.83 5.24 6.61
N PHE A 68 -12.35 4.01 6.50
CA PHE A 68 -13.76 3.81 6.20
C PHE A 68 -14.65 3.99 7.43
N LEU A 69 -14.21 3.49 8.60
CA LEU A 69 -14.98 3.59 9.85
C LEU A 69 -14.98 5.00 10.44
N LEU A 70 -13.90 5.76 10.23
CA LEU A 70 -13.83 7.18 10.60
C LEU A 70 -14.86 8.04 9.85
N ASN A 71 -15.20 7.65 8.62
CA ASN A 71 -16.23 8.36 7.83
C ASN A 71 -17.65 7.83 8.09
N ASP A 72 -17.77 6.56 8.48
CA ASP A 72 -19.03 5.83 8.57
C ASP A 72 -18.84 4.59 9.46
N GLU A 73 -19.36 4.62 10.69
CA GLU A 73 -19.23 3.51 11.66
C GLU A 73 -19.79 2.17 11.14
N ASN A 74 -20.71 2.26 10.17
CA ASN A 74 -21.37 1.12 9.53
C ASN A 74 -20.78 0.86 8.14
N ALA A 75 -19.57 1.35 7.84
CA ALA A 75 -19.01 1.30 6.48
C ALA A 75 -18.95 -0.08 5.84
N PHE A 76 -18.81 -1.14 6.65
CA PHE A 76 -18.74 -2.52 6.19
C PHE A 76 -20.10 -3.26 6.24
N GLU A 77 -21.14 -2.61 6.75
CA GLU A 77 -22.51 -3.12 6.69
C GLU A 77 -23.02 -3.08 5.25
N GLY A 78 -23.68 -4.16 4.82
CA GLY A 78 -24.11 -4.31 3.42
C GLY A 78 -22.98 -4.61 2.42
N GLY A 79 -21.71 -4.62 2.84
CA GLY A 79 -20.57 -4.96 1.98
C GLY A 79 -20.68 -6.38 1.40
N GLY A 80 -20.31 -6.53 0.13
CA GLY A 80 -20.49 -7.78 -0.62
C GLY A 80 -19.25 -8.67 -0.70
N PHE A 81 -19.39 -9.76 -1.45
CA PHE A 81 -18.29 -10.57 -1.97
C PHE A 81 -18.30 -10.44 -3.50
N MET A 82 -17.12 -10.28 -4.09
CA MET A 82 -16.97 -10.22 -5.54
C MET A 82 -17.23 -11.60 -6.15
N GLU A 83 -18.09 -11.68 -7.16
CA GLU A 83 -18.31 -12.95 -7.85
C GLU A 83 -17.02 -13.45 -8.53
N PHE A 84 -16.75 -14.75 -8.41
CA PHE A 84 -15.52 -15.36 -8.91
C PHE A 84 -15.38 -15.20 -10.43
N GLU A 85 -16.48 -15.38 -11.16
CA GLU A 85 -16.54 -15.24 -12.62
C GLU A 85 -16.28 -13.80 -13.06
N PHE A 86 -16.71 -12.82 -12.25
CA PHE A 86 -16.42 -11.41 -12.52
C PHE A 86 -14.92 -11.13 -12.32
N PHE A 87 -14.35 -11.60 -11.20
CA PHE A 87 -12.92 -11.50 -10.93
C PHE A 87 -12.07 -12.17 -12.03
N GLU A 88 -12.45 -13.37 -12.48
CA GLU A 88 -11.78 -14.08 -13.56
C GLU A 88 -11.80 -13.29 -14.88
N LYS A 89 -12.98 -12.81 -15.29
CA LYS A 89 -13.13 -11.99 -16.50
C LYS A 89 -12.29 -10.72 -16.41
N LEU A 90 -12.28 -10.07 -15.25
CA LEU A 90 -11.47 -8.88 -14.98
C LEU A 90 -9.98 -9.17 -15.18
N LEU A 91 -9.43 -10.21 -14.55
CA LEU A 91 -8.02 -10.52 -14.65
C LEU A 91 -7.62 -10.96 -16.07
N LYS A 92 -8.40 -11.85 -16.71
CA LYS A 92 -8.10 -12.28 -18.09
C LYS A 92 -8.09 -11.10 -19.07
N ARG A 93 -8.97 -10.11 -18.89
CA ARG A 93 -9.04 -8.91 -19.72
C ARG A 93 -7.77 -8.05 -19.64
N TYR A 94 -7.13 -7.98 -18.48
CA TYR A 94 -6.02 -7.05 -18.24
C TYR A 94 -4.65 -7.71 -17.98
N GLN A 95 -4.55 -9.04 -18.14
CA GLN A 95 -3.35 -9.85 -17.83
C GLN A 95 -2.07 -9.37 -18.53
N ASN A 96 -2.18 -8.73 -19.70
CA ASN A 96 -1.02 -8.26 -20.48
C ASN A 96 -0.64 -6.80 -20.21
N GLN A 97 -1.42 -6.07 -19.41
CA GLN A 97 -1.15 -4.65 -19.11
C GLN A 97 -0.89 -4.42 -17.62
N VAL A 98 -1.60 -5.15 -16.75
CA VAL A 98 -1.49 -5.03 -15.30
C VAL A 98 -0.39 -5.97 -14.80
N THR A 99 0.45 -5.46 -13.92
CA THR A 99 1.58 -6.21 -13.35
C THR A 99 1.31 -6.67 -11.93
N ASN A 100 0.76 -5.76 -11.11
CA ASN A 100 0.58 -6.01 -9.68
C ASN A 100 -0.91 -6.11 -9.35
N LEU A 101 -1.25 -7.10 -8.54
CA LEU A 101 -2.59 -7.26 -7.99
C LEU A 101 -2.52 -7.24 -6.47
N THR A 102 -3.33 -6.39 -5.88
CA THR A 102 -3.53 -6.32 -4.43
C THR A 102 -4.98 -6.63 -4.14
N PRO A 103 -5.34 -7.86 -3.73
CA PRO A 103 -6.64 -8.08 -3.11
C PRO A 103 -6.75 -7.19 -1.86
N CYS A 104 -7.86 -6.48 -1.75
CA CYS A 104 -8.13 -5.52 -0.69
C CYS A 104 -9.60 -5.64 -0.29
N GLY A 105 -10.10 -4.68 0.48
CA GLY A 105 -11.43 -4.75 1.06
C GLY A 105 -11.52 -4.03 2.38
N GLY A 106 -12.49 -4.48 3.18
CA GLY A 106 -12.32 -4.48 4.63
C GLY A 106 -11.22 -5.47 5.02
N GLU A 107 -11.52 -6.77 4.99
CA GLU A 107 -10.55 -7.85 5.14
C GLU A 107 -10.66 -8.85 3.98
N ALA A 108 -9.71 -8.79 3.04
CA ALA A 108 -9.73 -9.58 1.81
C ALA A 108 -9.81 -11.10 2.08
N THR A 109 -9.15 -11.58 3.15
CA THR A 109 -9.11 -13.01 3.49
C THR A 109 -10.44 -13.58 4.00
N LEU A 110 -11.47 -12.75 4.20
CA LEU A 110 -12.84 -13.20 4.49
C LEU A 110 -13.56 -13.72 3.25
N HIS A 111 -13.06 -13.46 2.04
CA HIS A 111 -13.71 -13.92 0.82
C HIS A 111 -13.75 -15.46 0.77
N PRO A 112 -14.92 -16.11 0.59
CA PRO A 112 -15.03 -17.57 0.65
C PRO A 112 -14.22 -18.29 -0.42
N ARG A 113 -13.97 -17.62 -1.55
CA ARG A 113 -13.14 -18.11 -2.67
C ARG A 113 -11.75 -17.46 -2.73
N PHE A 114 -11.25 -16.88 -1.62
CA PHE A 114 -9.96 -16.17 -1.60
C PHE A 114 -8.82 -17.00 -2.18
N VAL A 115 -8.69 -18.25 -1.74
CA VAL A 115 -7.62 -19.16 -2.18
C VAL A 115 -7.68 -19.38 -3.69
N ASP A 116 -8.86 -19.68 -4.24
CA ASP A 116 -9.06 -19.92 -5.67
C ASP A 116 -8.76 -18.67 -6.51
N MET A 117 -9.22 -17.50 -6.04
CA MET A 117 -8.94 -16.22 -6.70
C MET A 117 -7.44 -15.94 -6.78
N MET A 118 -6.69 -16.22 -5.70
CA MET A 118 -5.24 -15.98 -5.68
C MET A 118 -4.47 -17.00 -6.53
N LYS A 119 -4.90 -18.28 -6.54
CA LYS A 119 -4.36 -19.31 -7.44
C LYS A 119 -4.55 -18.90 -8.90
N LEU A 120 -5.75 -18.44 -9.27
CA LEU A 120 -6.05 -17.93 -10.61
C LEU A 120 -5.16 -16.72 -10.96
N ALA A 121 -5.09 -15.72 -10.08
CA ALA A 121 -4.27 -14.53 -10.33
C ALA A 121 -2.79 -14.87 -10.51
N SER A 122 -2.26 -15.79 -9.69
CA SER A 122 -0.89 -16.29 -9.84
C SER A 122 -0.67 -17.01 -11.18
N SER A 123 -1.63 -17.81 -11.65
CA SER A 123 -1.54 -18.49 -12.95
C SER A 123 -1.56 -17.54 -14.15
N LEU A 124 -2.08 -16.33 -13.97
CA LEU A 124 -2.11 -15.26 -14.97
C LEU A 124 -0.92 -14.28 -14.86
N ASP A 125 0.13 -14.67 -14.13
CA ASP A 125 1.37 -13.91 -13.95
C ASP A 125 1.16 -12.51 -13.31
N TYR A 126 0.20 -12.40 -12.39
CA TYR A 126 0.09 -11.24 -11.52
C TYR A 126 1.06 -11.34 -10.35
N LYS A 127 1.75 -10.23 -10.04
CA LYS A 127 2.53 -10.11 -8.81
C LYS A 127 1.61 -9.74 -7.66
N LEU A 128 1.41 -10.69 -6.76
CA LEU A 128 0.48 -10.55 -5.64
C LEU A 128 1.11 -9.83 -4.46
N THR A 129 0.36 -8.89 -3.88
CA THR A 129 0.66 -8.23 -2.60
C THR A 129 -0.57 -8.31 -1.69
N LEU A 130 -0.41 -8.80 -0.46
CA LEU A 130 -1.50 -8.86 0.52
C LEU A 130 -1.24 -7.87 1.65
N PHE A 131 -2.27 -7.09 1.98
CA PHE A 131 -2.41 -6.41 3.26
C PHE A 131 -3.60 -7.04 3.96
N THR A 132 -3.38 -7.62 5.14
CA THR A 132 -4.41 -8.34 5.90
C THR A 132 -4.30 -7.99 7.37
N ASN A 133 -5.42 -8.03 8.09
CA ASN A 133 -5.47 -7.96 9.54
C ASN A 133 -5.00 -9.25 10.23
N GLY A 134 -4.68 -10.31 9.46
CA GLY A 134 -4.12 -11.55 9.95
C GLY A 134 -5.14 -12.58 10.48
N SER A 135 -6.41 -12.19 10.65
CA SER A 135 -7.41 -13.00 11.37
C SER A 135 -7.77 -14.34 10.71
N ASN A 136 -7.51 -14.50 9.41
CA ASN A 136 -7.80 -15.74 8.69
C ASN A 136 -6.56 -16.39 8.05
N LEU A 137 -5.35 -16.04 8.47
CA LEU A 137 -4.11 -16.59 7.88
C LEU A 137 -4.12 -18.11 7.77
N ILE A 138 -4.50 -18.82 8.85
CA ILE A 138 -4.58 -20.28 8.85
C ILE A 138 -5.61 -20.81 7.85
N LYS A 139 -6.76 -20.13 7.70
CA LYS A 139 -7.81 -20.56 6.75
C LYS A 139 -7.38 -20.40 5.31
N VAL A 140 -6.57 -19.39 5.00
CA VAL A 140 -6.10 -19.09 3.64
C VAL A 140 -4.65 -19.51 3.39
N LYS A 141 -4.09 -20.36 4.26
CA LYS A 141 -2.66 -20.70 4.28
C LYS A 141 -2.09 -21.19 2.95
N GLU A 142 -2.91 -21.88 2.15
CA GLU A 142 -2.53 -22.36 0.81
C GLU A 142 -2.18 -21.24 -0.18
N ALA A 143 -2.77 -20.05 -0.01
CA ALA A 143 -2.52 -18.91 -0.88
C ALA A 143 -1.33 -18.06 -0.42
N LEU A 144 -0.93 -18.14 0.86
CA LEU A 144 0.10 -17.28 1.44
C LEU A 144 1.46 -17.37 0.70
N PRO A 145 1.94 -18.55 0.26
CA PRO A 145 3.17 -18.67 -0.54
C PRO A 145 3.14 -17.95 -1.89
N LEU A 146 1.95 -17.62 -2.43
CA LEU A 146 1.81 -16.97 -3.74
C LEU A 146 2.16 -15.48 -3.68
N PHE A 147 2.16 -14.87 -2.49
CA PHE A 147 2.36 -13.44 -2.33
C PHE A 147 3.85 -13.08 -2.35
N LYS A 148 4.21 -12.10 -3.19
CA LYS A 148 5.56 -11.51 -3.17
C LYS A 148 5.77 -10.58 -1.98
N LYS A 149 4.68 -10.05 -1.43
CA LYS A 149 4.65 -9.18 -0.26
C LYS A 149 3.44 -9.51 0.58
N LEU A 150 3.66 -9.78 1.86
CA LEU A 150 2.64 -10.07 2.86
C LEU A 150 2.81 -9.13 4.05
N SER A 151 1.84 -8.22 4.21
CA SER A 151 1.74 -7.32 5.35
C SER A 151 0.67 -7.80 6.31
N ILE A 152 1.00 -7.88 7.59
CA ILE A 152 0.04 -8.12 8.67
C ILE A 152 -0.14 -6.82 9.45
N SER A 153 -1.34 -6.26 9.40
CA SER A 153 -1.69 -5.03 10.11
C SER A 153 -2.02 -5.36 11.56
N MET A 154 -1.10 -4.99 12.45
CA MET A 154 -1.19 -5.29 13.88
C MET A 154 -1.72 -4.09 14.66
N ASP A 155 -1.17 -2.89 14.42
CA ASP A 155 -1.43 -1.66 15.19
C ASP A 155 -1.41 -1.90 16.71
N SER A 156 -0.59 -2.84 17.16
CA SER A 156 -0.53 -3.35 18.54
C SER A 156 0.75 -4.15 18.78
N TYR A 157 1.16 -4.25 20.04
CA TYR A 157 2.31 -5.06 20.48
C TYR A 157 1.96 -6.07 21.58
N ASP A 158 0.73 -6.02 22.08
CA ASP A 158 0.12 -6.96 23.02
C ASP A 158 -1.39 -7.06 22.76
N TYR A 159 -2.10 -7.84 23.57
CA TYR A 159 -3.54 -7.98 23.42
C TYR A 159 -4.31 -6.70 23.79
N ASP A 160 -3.91 -6.00 24.83
CA ASP A 160 -4.67 -4.84 25.32
C ASP A 160 -4.65 -3.70 24.29
N THR A 161 -3.48 -3.44 23.69
CA THR A 161 -3.34 -2.50 22.57
C THR A 161 -4.07 -3.00 21.32
N PHE A 162 -4.09 -4.31 21.05
CA PHE A 162 -4.88 -4.87 19.96
C PHE A 162 -6.38 -4.66 20.17
N ASN A 163 -6.90 -4.92 21.36
CA ASN A 163 -8.30 -4.72 21.69
C ASN A 163 -8.67 -3.24 21.57
N LYS A 164 -7.87 -2.34 22.14
CA LYS A 164 -8.05 -0.89 22.08
C LYS A 164 -8.05 -0.37 20.63
N ASN A 165 -7.01 -0.68 19.86
CA ASN A 165 -6.76 -0.03 18.57
C ASN A 165 -7.51 -0.72 17.40
N ARG A 166 -7.81 -2.02 17.53
CA ARG A 166 -8.39 -2.84 16.45
C ARG A 166 -9.83 -3.31 16.74
N GLY A 167 -10.29 -3.19 17.98
CA GLY A 167 -11.61 -3.68 18.42
C GLY A 167 -11.74 -5.22 18.39
N GLY A 168 -10.62 -5.94 18.43
CA GLY A 168 -10.57 -7.40 18.31
C GLY A 168 -10.61 -8.12 19.66
N THR A 169 -11.04 -9.38 19.65
CA THR A 169 -11.07 -10.24 20.86
C THR A 169 -9.74 -10.95 21.10
N ARG A 170 -9.53 -11.45 22.32
CA ARG A 170 -8.35 -12.26 22.67
C ARG A 170 -8.18 -13.45 21.75
N LYS A 171 -9.28 -14.16 21.48
CA LYS A 171 -9.30 -15.28 20.54
C LYS A 171 -8.77 -14.90 19.16
N LEU A 172 -9.16 -13.73 18.65
CA LEU A 172 -8.71 -13.27 17.34
C LEU A 172 -7.23 -12.89 17.34
N TYR A 173 -6.75 -12.26 18.42
CA TYR A 173 -5.33 -11.97 18.61
C TYR A 173 -4.49 -13.24 18.62
N ASP A 174 -4.89 -14.24 19.42
CA ASP A 174 -4.19 -15.53 19.48
C ASP A 174 -4.20 -16.25 18.12
N GLN A 175 -5.30 -16.17 17.36
CA GLN A 175 -5.38 -16.69 15.99
C GLN A 175 -4.41 -16.00 15.02
N ILE A 176 -4.20 -14.69 15.16
CA ILE A 176 -3.22 -13.96 14.35
C ILE A 176 -1.81 -14.45 14.69
N LEU A 177 -1.49 -14.62 15.98
CA LEU A 177 -0.19 -15.15 16.41
C LEU A 177 0.04 -16.58 15.93
N GLU A 178 -0.97 -17.44 15.96
CA GLU A 178 -0.92 -18.79 15.37
C GLU A 178 -0.61 -18.73 13.86
N GLY A 179 -1.28 -17.83 13.14
CA GLY A 179 -1.02 -17.58 11.72
C GLY A 179 0.41 -17.11 11.44
N ILE A 180 0.93 -16.21 12.29
CA ILE A 180 2.32 -15.73 12.21
C ILE A 180 3.30 -16.87 12.49
N GLN A 181 3.05 -17.70 13.49
CA GLN A 181 3.89 -18.85 13.79
C GLN A 181 3.93 -19.81 12.59
N TRP A 182 2.77 -20.11 11.99
CA TRP A 182 2.69 -20.94 10.79
C TRP A 182 3.51 -20.37 9.62
N LEU A 183 3.47 -19.04 9.40
CA LEU A 183 4.30 -18.38 8.38
C LEU A 183 5.80 -18.60 8.62
N ASN A 184 6.25 -18.45 9.87
CA ASN A 184 7.64 -18.69 10.28
C ASN A 184 8.05 -20.15 10.03
N ASP A 185 7.23 -21.10 10.48
CA ASP A 185 7.51 -22.54 10.35
C ASP A 185 7.62 -22.98 8.88
N ASN A 186 6.99 -22.25 7.96
CA ASN A 186 7.00 -22.52 6.52
C ASN A 186 7.97 -21.60 5.75
N GLY A 187 8.79 -20.80 6.44
CA GLY A 187 9.78 -19.91 5.82
C GLY A 187 9.18 -18.79 4.97
N ILE A 188 7.92 -18.43 5.18
CA ILE A 188 7.22 -17.39 4.42
C ILE A 188 7.52 -16.03 5.07
N LYS A 189 8.22 -15.17 4.32
CA LYS A 189 8.54 -13.82 4.78
C LYS A 189 7.29 -12.94 4.82
N PHE A 190 7.08 -12.30 5.95
CA PHE A 190 6.04 -11.30 6.15
C PHE A 190 6.62 -10.08 6.86
N PHE A 191 5.88 -8.98 6.80
CA PHE A 191 6.17 -7.79 7.57
C PHE A 191 4.95 -7.36 8.36
N VAL A 192 5.19 -6.68 9.47
CA VAL A 192 4.13 -6.17 10.33
C VAL A 192 4.00 -4.66 10.12
N SER A 193 2.78 -4.15 10.13
CA SER A 193 2.51 -2.73 9.96
C SER A 193 1.81 -2.12 11.16
N TYR A 194 2.09 -0.83 11.38
CA TYR A 194 1.53 -0.03 12.46
C TYR A 194 1.18 1.38 11.96
N VAL A 195 -0.03 1.85 12.26
CA VAL A 195 -0.49 3.21 11.98
C VAL A 195 -0.20 4.11 13.20
N LEU A 196 0.79 5.00 13.06
CA LEU A 196 1.18 5.99 14.05
C LEU A 196 0.31 7.25 13.92
N SER A 197 -0.24 7.68 15.05
CA SER A 197 -0.63 9.07 15.32
C SER A 197 0.41 9.72 16.22
N ARG A 198 0.33 11.04 16.41
CA ARG A 198 1.24 11.75 17.30
C ARG A 198 1.19 11.24 18.75
N GLU A 199 0.01 10.83 19.20
CA GLU A 199 -0.21 10.29 20.55
C GLU A 199 0.38 8.89 20.78
N ARG A 200 0.76 8.19 19.70
CA ARG A 200 1.25 6.79 19.74
C ARG A 200 2.71 6.66 19.35
N LEU A 201 3.47 7.75 19.37
CA LEU A 201 4.89 7.73 18.97
C LEU A 201 5.73 6.84 19.92
N ASP A 202 5.41 6.83 21.21
CA ASP A 202 6.07 6.00 22.22
C ASP A 202 5.78 4.50 22.06
N GLU A 203 4.69 4.13 21.36
CA GLU A 203 4.34 2.75 21.07
C GLU A 203 5.25 2.11 20.02
N ALA A 204 5.96 2.92 19.21
CA ALA A 204 6.82 2.42 18.14
C ALA A 204 7.93 1.48 18.65
N GLU A 205 8.61 1.83 19.75
CA GLU A 205 9.67 0.97 20.32
C GLU A 205 9.11 -0.37 20.82
N LYS A 206 7.94 -0.34 21.46
CA LYS A 206 7.25 -1.55 21.92
C LYS A 206 6.85 -2.42 20.72
N PHE A 207 6.39 -1.80 19.64
CA PHE A 207 6.08 -2.48 18.39
C PHE A 207 7.32 -3.09 17.72
N LEU A 208 8.47 -2.42 17.74
CA LEU A 208 9.73 -2.99 17.26
C LEU A 208 10.15 -4.23 18.07
N LYS A 209 9.98 -4.21 19.39
CA LYS A 209 10.22 -5.37 20.26
C LYS A 209 9.26 -6.52 19.93
N PHE A 210 7.98 -6.22 19.72
CA PHE A 210 6.99 -7.20 19.26
C PHE A 210 7.39 -7.80 17.90
N ALA A 211 7.72 -6.98 16.91
CA ALA A 211 8.13 -7.42 15.58
C ALA A 211 9.33 -8.36 15.63
N LYS A 212 10.29 -8.09 16.53
CA LYS A 212 11.42 -8.98 16.81
C LYS A 212 10.97 -10.30 17.40
N SER A 213 10.07 -10.27 18.40
CA SER A 213 9.57 -11.47 19.09
C SER A 213 8.83 -12.44 18.16
N VAL A 214 8.15 -11.91 17.14
CA VAL A 214 7.43 -12.73 16.15
C VAL A 214 8.26 -13.04 14.89
N ASN A 215 9.55 -12.68 14.88
CA ASN A 215 10.47 -12.91 13.77
C ASN A 215 10.00 -12.30 12.43
N ALA A 216 9.43 -11.08 12.47
CA ALA A 216 9.06 -10.37 11.26
C ALA A 216 10.28 -10.00 10.40
N SER A 217 10.13 -10.04 9.07
CA SER A 217 11.21 -9.69 8.14
C SER A 217 11.39 -8.18 7.96
N SER A 218 10.33 -7.40 8.18
CA SER A 218 10.38 -5.94 8.21
C SER A 218 9.22 -5.33 9.01
N VAL A 219 9.35 -4.05 9.31
CA VAL A 219 8.37 -3.21 9.99
C VAL A 219 8.02 -2.01 9.11
N ASN A 220 6.73 -1.79 8.89
CA ASN A 220 6.24 -0.65 8.12
C ASN A 220 5.33 0.24 8.97
N PHE A 221 5.79 1.45 9.24
CA PHE A 221 4.98 2.45 9.89
C PHE A 221 4.22 3.30 8.84
N HIS A 222 3.01 3.69 9.21
CA HIS A 222 2.10 4.52 8.42
C HIS A 222 1.64 5.70 9.28
N SER A 223 1.54 6.91 8.72
CA SER A 223 0.84 8.01 9.39
C SER A 223 -0.66 7.76 9.36
N MET A 224 -1.32 8.00 10.49
CA MET A 224 -2.77 8.08 10.59
C MET A 224 -3.26 9.29 9.79
N SER A 225 -4.29 9.09 8.96
CA SER A 225 -4.97 10.17 8.25
C SER A 225 -6.31 10.44 8.95
N PRO A 226 -6.65 11.70 9.24
CA PRO A 226 -7.78 12.02 10.11
C PRO A 226 -9.15 11.83 9.46
N HIS A 227 -9.27 11.87 8.13
CA HIS A 227 -10.53 11.61 7.43
C HIS A 227 -11.73 12.42 7.94
N GLY A 228 -11.51 13.71 8.22
CA GLY A 228 -12.54 14.60 8.76
C GLY A 228 -12.70 14.58 10.28
N ASP A 229 -12.04 13.66 10.99
CA ASP A 229 -11.98 13.64 12.45
C ASP A 229 -10.89 14.57 12.97
N ASP A 230 -11.31 15.70 13.55
CA ASP A 230 -10.43 16.74 14.09
C ASP A 230 -9.67 16.30 15.35
N SER A 231 -10.10 15.21 15.98
CA SER A 231 -9.43 14.66 17.17
C SER A 231 -8.15 13.88 16.82
N ILE A 232 -8.00 13.47 15.55
CA ILE A 232 -6.86 12.66 15.11
C ILE A 232 -5.67 13.56 14.75
N ASP A 233 -4.65 13.54 15.58
CA ASP A 233 -3.40 14.26 15.31
C ASP A 233 -2.45 13.44 14.42
N THR A 234 -2.40 13.81 13.13
CA THR A 234 -1.49 13.20 12.15
C THR A 234 -0.05 13.60 12.42
N LEU A 235 0.89 12.81 11.90
CA LEU A 235 2.32 13.12 12.05
C LEU A 235 2.68 14.31 11.16
N LYS A 236 2.82 15.51 11.75
CA LYS A 236 3.35 16.68 11.06
C LYS A 236 4.82 16.89 11.40
N LEU A 237 5.60 17.30 10.40
CA LEU A 237 7.05 17.42 10.55
C LEU A 237 7.43 18.52 11.55
N GLU A 238 6.60 19.54 11.69
CA GLU A 238 6.85 20.75 12.47
C GLU A 238 6.75 20.50 13.97
N TYR A 239 6.01 19.46 14.38
CA TYR A 239 5.81 19.11 15.77
C TYR A 239 7.13 18.66 16.43
N PRO A 240 7.55 19.28 17.55
CA PRO A 240 8.84 18.97 18.19
C PRO A 240 9.01 17.51 18.61
N ASP A 241 7.94 16.89 19.10
CA ASP A 241 7.90 15.47 19.48
C ASP A 241 8.02 14.54 18.27
N VAL A 242 7.36 14.87 17.14
CA VAL A 242 7.54 14.15 15.87
C VAL A 242 8.99 14.27 15.40
N LYS A 243 9.59 15.47 15.37
CA LYS A 243 11.01 15.64 14.99
C LYS A 243 11.93 14.80 15.88
N LEU A 244 11.70 14.83 17.19
CA LEU A 244 12.47 14.06 18.15
C LEU A 244 12.32 12.56 17.94
N PHE A 245 11.10 12.08 17.70
CA PHE A 245 10.83 10.68 17.37
C PHE A 245 11.62 10.23 16.13
N TYR A 246 11.56 10.98 15.03
CA TYR A 246 12.33 10.64 13.83
C TYR A 246 13.84 10.69 14.13
N LYS A 247 14.33 11.67 14.90
CA LYS A 247 15.74 11.74 15.35
C LYS A 247 16.16 10.47 16.07
N GLN A 248 15.36 10.04 17.04
CA GLN A 248 15.63 8.86 17.85
C GLN A 248 15.66 7.61 16.97
N MET A 249 14.63 7.40 16.14
CA MET A 249 14.52 6.25 15.24
C MET A 249 15.70 6.16 14.27
N ILE A 250 16.11 7.28 13.65
CA ILE A 250 17.21 7.27 12.69
C ILE A 250 18.60 7.23 13.33
N SER A 251 18.72 7.63 14.61
CA SER A 251 19.98 7.55 15.35
C SER A 251 20.36 6.11 15.70
N GLU A 252 19.37 5.21 15.81
CA GLU A 252 19.63 3.80 16.05
C GLU A 252 20.23 3.15 14.80
N LYS A 253 21.46 2.63 14.97
CA LYS A 253 22.28 2.14 13.86
C LYS A 253 22.00 0.67 13.51
N LYS A 254 21.35 -0.09 14.40
CA LYS A 254 21.20 -1.54 14.25
C LYS A 254 19.79 -2.02 14.58
N HIS A 255 19.09 -2.52 13.56
CA HIS A 255 17.83 -3.23 13.74
C HIS A 255 17.90 -4.65 13.14
N PRO A 256 17.18 -5.62 13.72
CA PRO A 256 17.22 -7.01 13.27
C PRO A 256 16.38 -7.28 12.01
N PHE A 257 15.75 -6.26 11.43
CA PHE A 257 14.86 -6.31 10.28
C PHE A 257 14.84 -4.94 9.56
N ASP A 258 14.26 -4.88 8.36
CA ASP A 258 14.11 -3.61 7.64
C ASP A 258 13.02 -2.75 8.28
N ILE A 259 13.17 -1.42 8.24
CA ILE A 259 12.19 -0.47 8.79
C ILE A 259 11.85 0.57 7.74
N THR A 260 10.57 0.85 7.55
CA THR A 260 10.10 2.01 6.78
C THR A 260 9.30 2.92 7.70
N LEU A 261 9.77 4.16 7.90
CA LEU A 261 9.01 5.20 8.59
C LEU A 261 8.01 5.84 7.61
N PRO A 262 6.90 6.41 8.09
CA PRO A 262 6.00 7.11 7.19
C PRO A 262 6.60 8.46 6.77
N HIS A 263 5.94 9.13 5.83
CA HIS A 263 6.28 10.52 5.52
C HIS A 263 5.48 11.40 6.49
N PRO A 264 6.11 12.21 7.35
CA PRO A 264 5.38 13.21 8.13
C PRO A 264 4.81 14.26 7.17
N VAL A 265 3.60 14.73 7.41
CA VAL A 265 2.96 15.75 6.58
C VAL A 265 3.67 17.08 6.82
N PRO A 266 4.27 17.72 5.81
CA PRO A 266 4.81 19.07 5.95
C PRO A 266 3.67 20.08 6.03
N GLU A 267 3.83 21.10 6.87
CA GLU A 267 2.95 22.28 6.95
C GLU A 267 3.24 23.27 5.82
N ASP A 268 4.43 23.19 5.22
CA ASP A 268 4.85 24.01 4.09
C ASP A 268 3.86 23.92 2.92
N GLN A 269 3.15 25.03 2.70
CA GLN A 269 2.14 25.17 1.65
C GLN A 269 2.73 25.04 0.25
N GLU A 270 4.00 25.39 0.05
CA GLU A 270 4.69 25.25 -1.24
C GLU A 270 5.03 23.78 -1.50
N VAL A 271 5.52 23.03 -0.50
CA VAL A 271 5.72 21.57 -0.62
C VAL A 271 4.40 20.87 -0.88
N PHE A 272 3.34 21.28 -0.17
CA PHE A 272 2.01 20.72 -0.37
C PHE A 272 1.46 21.00 -1.79
N ALA A 273 1.56 22.26 -2.24
CA ALA A 273 1.19 22.68 -3.58
C ALA A 273 1.92 21.78 -4.58
N ASN A 274 3.24 21.70 -4.52
CA ASN A 274 4.03 20.97 -5.51
C ASN A 274 3.89 19.42 -5.46
N ALA A 275 3.35 18.85 -4.38
CA ALA A 275 3.19 17.40 -4.23
C ALA A 275 2.04 16.83 -5.06
N LYS A 276 2.29 15.73 -5.78
CA LYS A 276 1.31 15.08 -6.65
C LYS A 276 1.26 13.60 -6.35
N CYS A 277 0.15 13.13 -5.77
CA CYS A 277 0.00 11.71 -5.42
C CYS A 277 0.14 10.82 -6.67
N PRO A 278 1.22 10.01 -6.80
CA PRO A 278 1.47 9.26 -8.03
C PRO A 278 0.47 8.11 -8.24
N LYS A 279 -0.34 7.78 -7.21
CA LYS A 279 -1.29 6.66 -7.24
C LYS A 279 -2.38 6.83 -8.28
N LEU A 280 -2.81 8.05 -8.60
CA LEU A 280 -3.86 8.30 -9.59
C LEU A 280 -3.50 7.83 -11.00
N TRP A 281 -2.21 7.76 -11.30
CA TRP A 281 -1.70 7.26 -12.57
C TRP A 281 -1.30 5.78 -12.49
N LYS A 282 -0.95 5.31 -11.29
CA LYS A 282 -0.36 3.98 -11.09
C LYS A 282 -1.37 2.93 -10.67
N ASN A 283 -2.49 3.31 -10.07
CA ASN A 283 -3.41 2.40 -9.40
C ASN A 283 -4.83 2.58 -9.94
N ALA A 284 -5.50 1.47 -10.18
CA ALA A 284 -6.95 1.40 -10.27
C ALA A 284 -7.50 0.75 -9.00
N TYR A 285 -8.53 1.36 -8.40
CA TYR A 285 -9.23 0.84 -7.22
C TYR A 285 -10.60 0.37 -7.66
N ILE A 286 -10.83 -0.94 -7.58
CA ILE A 286 -12.01 -1.62 -8.15
C ILE A 286 -12.72 -2.34 -7.03
N TYR A 287 -14.01 -2.04 -6.82
CA TYR A 287 -14.82 -2.62 -5.75
C TYR A 287 -15.49 -3.93 -6.18
N GLU A 288 -16.09 -4.64 -5.23
CA GLU A 288 -16.71 -5.94 -5.43
C GLU A 288 -17.84 -5.91 -6.46
N THR A 289 -18.49 -4.76 -6.60
CA THR A 289 -19.53 -4.44 -7.59
C THR A 289 -18.97 -4.09 -8.97
N GLY A 290 -17.64 -3.91 -9.06
CA GLY A 290 -16.94 -3.36 -10.22
C GLY A 290 -16.86 -1.83 -10.25
N ASP A 291 -17.44 -1.12 -9.27
CA ASP A 291 -17.37 0.34 -9.20
C ASP A 291 -15.96 0.83 -8.92
N ILE A 292 -15.63 2.02 -9.41
CA ILE A 292 -14.30 2.62 -9.33
C ILE A 292 -14.23 3.64 -8.20
N SER A 293 -13.11 3.66 -7.48
CA SER A 293 -12.74 4.74 -6.57
C SER A 293 -11.56 5.55 -7.13
N TYR A 294 -11.48 6.83 -6.76
CA TYR A 294 -10.33 7.69 -7.08
C TYR A 294 -9.04 7.23 -6.36
N CYS A 295 -9.14 6.78 -5.12
CA CYS A 295 -7.95 6.48 -4.31
C CYS A 295 -8.21 5.39 -3.25
N CYS A 296 -7.17 5.03 -2.49
CA CYS A 296 -7.28 4.03 -1.42
C CYS A 296 -8.02 4.50 -0.17
N HIS A 297 -8.31 5.79 -0.05
CA HIS A 297 -8.97 6.37 1.12
C HIS A 297 -10.46 6.66 0.89
N LEU A 298 -10.91 6.67 -0.37
CA LEU A 298 -12.29 7.02 -0.74
C LEU A 298 -13.07 5.75 -1.13
N LYS A 299 -14.35 5.70 -0.75
CA LYS A 299 -15.28 4.67 -1.23
C LYS A 299 -15.46 4.80 -2.75
N ALA A 300 -15.82 3.70 -3.42
CA ALA A 300 -16.18 3.77 -4.83
C ALA A 300 -17.46 4.59 -5.03
N ASP A 301 -17.54 5.27 -6.17
CA ASP A 301 -18.71 6.01 -6.61
C ASP A 301 -19.09 5.50 -8.02
N PRO A 302 -20.28 4.90 -8.22
CA PRO A 302 -20.75 4.45 -9.52
C PRO A 302 -20.71 5.52 -10.61
N ALA A 303 -20.83 6.80 -10.24
CA ALA A 303 -20.75 7.91 -11.18
C ALA A 303 -19.32 8.22 -11.65
N ILE A 304 -18.28 7.68 -11.00
CA ILE A 304 -16.92 7.63 -11.56
C ILE A 304 -16.88 6.64 -12.71
N GLY A 305 -17.49 5.47 -12.50
CA GLY A 305 -17.71 4.42 -13.48
C GLY A 305 -17.62 3.01 -12.90
N ASN A 306 -17.93 2.01 -13.72
CA ASN A 306 -17.92 0.60 -13.35
C ASN A 306 -17.17 -0.23 -14.40
N ILE A 307 -16.15 -0.99 -13.97
CA ILE A 307 -15.26 -1.73 -14.86
C ILE A 307 -15.95 -2.88 -15.60
N GLY A 308 -16.98 -3.47 -15.00
CA GLY A 308 -17.84 -4.47 -15.65
C GLY A 308 -18.69 -3.90 -16.78
N LYS A 309 -18.94 -2.59 -16.77
CA LYS A 309 -19.75 -1.87 -17.76
C LYS A 309 -18.91 -1.12 -18.80
N GLY A 310 -17.68 -1.59 -19.05
CA GLY A 310 -16.81 -1.01 -20.08
C GLY A 310 -16.12 0.29 -19.68
N TYR A 311 -15.79 0.45 -18.39
CA TYR A 311 -15.10 1.64 -17.87
C TYR A 311 -13.90 2.09 -18.71
N ASN A 312 -13.85 3.39 -18.97
CA ASN A 312 -12.71 4.07 -19.56
C ASN A 312 -11.90 4.74 -18.43
N PHE A 313 -10.60 4.42 -18.32
CA PHE A 313 -9.70 5.08 -17.36
C PHE A 313 -9.53 6.59 -17.60
N ASN A 314 -10.03 7.11 -18.73
CA ASN A 314 -10.22 8.52 -18.98
C ASN A 314 -11.70 8.94 -18.89
N SER A 315 -12.48 8.40 -17.94
CA SER A 315 -13.80 8.96 -17.64
C SER A 315 -13.67 10.44 -17.29
N GLU A 316 -14.70 11.23 -17.60
CA GLU A 316 -14.69 12.69 -17.38
C GLU A 316 -14.28 13.04 -15.94
N LYS A 317 -14.89 12.36 -14.96
CA LYS A 317 -14.56 12.47 -13.54
C LYS A 317 -13.09 12.19 -13.23
N MET A 318 -12.50 11.11 -13.78
CA MET A 318 -11.10 10.74 -13.52
C MET A 318 -10.10 11.65 -14.24
N VAL A 319 -10.46 12.19 -15.41
CA VAL A 319 -9.65 13.19 -16.13
C VAL A 319 -9.65 14.50 -15.34
N ARG A 320 -10.82 14.96 -14.88
CA ARG A 320 -10.95 16.14 -14.03
C ARG A 320 -10.15 15.99 -12.74
N PHE A 321 -10.29 14.86 -12.05
CA PHE A 321 -9.54 14.60 -10.82
C PHE A 321 -8.01 14.63 -11.03
N ARG A 322 -7.52 14.13 -12.16
CA ARG A 322 -6.09 14.23 -12.52
C ARG A 322 -5.70 15.65 -12.90
N ALA A 323 -6.55 16.42 -13.58
CA ALA A 323 -6.31 17.82 -13.87
C ALA A 323 -6.19 18.62 -12.57
N ASP A 324 -7.14 18.46 -11.65
CA ASP A 324 -7.12 19.12 -10.34
C ASP A 324 -5.86 18.75 -9.53
N MET A 325 -5.39 17.50 -9.60
CA MET A 325 -4.11 17.10 -8.97
C MET A 325 -2.89 17.73 -9.65
N ILE A 326 -2.93 17.96 -10.96
CA ILE A 326 -1.82 18.58 -11.71
C ILE A 326 -1.77 20.09 -11.46
N ASP A 327 -2.94 20.73 -11.49
CA ASP A 327 -3.14 22.18 -11.39
C ASP A 327 -3.23 22.65 -9.93
N HIS A 328 -2.97 21.75 -8.98
CA HIS A 328 -2.97 22.01 -7.54
C HIS A 328 -4.34 22.44 -6.97
N GLY A 329 -5.42 22.25 -7.73
CA GLY A 329 -6.79 22.62 -7.36
C GLY A 329 -7.48 21.68 -6.37
N GLN A 330 -6.77 20.73 -5.76
CA GLN A 330 -7.36 19.83 -4.76
C GLN A 330 -7.19 20.34 -3.33
N GLU A 331 -8.24 20.99 -2.83
CA GLU A 331 -8.46 21.34 -1.43
C GLU A 331 -9.16 20.22 -0.64
N MET A 332 -9.16 18.97 -1.13
CA MET A 332 -9.70 17.88 -0.31
C MET A 332 -8.81 17.70 0.91
N ARG A 333 -9.37 18.00 2.07
CA ARG A 333 -8.72 17.88 3.38
C ARG A 333 -7.97 16.55 3.56
N ASP A 334 -8.55 15.46 3.08
CA ASP A 334 -7.93 14.14 3.16
C ASP A 334 -6.69 13.99 2.28
N CYS A 335 -6.65 14.67 1.13
CA CYS A 335 -5.45 14.72 0.29
C CYS A 335 -4.34 15.52 0.95
N VAL A 336 -4.66 16.55 1.76
CA VAL A 336 -3.67 17.41 2.42
C VAL A 336 -2.93 16.72 3.55
N LEU A 337 -3.59 15.78 4.21
CA LEU A 337 -3.05 15.04 5.36
C LEU A 337 -2.66 13.59 5.00
N CYS A 338 -2.52 13.29 3.70
CA CYS A 338 -2.14 11.96 3.23
C CYS A 338 -0.64 11.86 2.95
N GLN A 339 0.07 11.05 3.75
CA GLN A 339 1.49 10.72 3.54
C GLN A 339 1.82 10.20 2.12
N ARG A 340 0.85 9.60 1.40
CA ARG A 340 1.06 9.02 0.06
C ARG A 340 1.19 10.08 -1.03
N ARG A 341 0.75 11.31 -0.77
CA ARG A 341 0.88 12.42 -1.71
C ARG A 341 2.35 12.76 -1.98
N PHE A 342 3.19 12.61 -0.96
CA PHE A 342 4.60 12.99 -0.99
C PHE A 342 5.54 11.91 -1.55
N ASP A 343 5.02 10.70 -1.86
CA ASP A 343 5.78 9.58 -2.43
C ASP A 343 6.54 9.95 -3.74
N SER A 344 6.16 11.04 -4.42
CA SER A 344 6.81 11.52 -5.65
C SER A 344 7.87 12.62 -5.43
N ILE A 345 7.81 13.33 -4.30
CA ILE A 345 8.78 14.40 -3.98
C ILE A 345 9.98 13.76 -3.31
N GLU A 346 9.74 12.95 -2.30
CA GLU A 346 10.80 12.40 -1.49
C GLU A 346 10.52 10.96 -1.06
N ALA A 347 11.59 10.16 -0.98
CA ALA A 347 11.46 8.80 -0.48
C ALA A 347 11.20 8.80 1.02
N LYS A 348 10.60 7.73 1.53
CA LYS A 348 10.49 7.50 2.97
C LYS A 348 11.82 7.12 3.59
N ALA A 349 12.02 7.49 4.85
CA ALA A 349 13.16 7.00 5.62
C ALA A 349 13.12 5.46 5.71
N THR A 350 14.20 4.81 5.28
CA THR A 350 14.26 3.35 5.16
C THR A 350 15.56 2.79 5.74
N TYR A 351 15.44 1.94 6.76
CA TYR A 351 16.52 1.13 7.29
C TYR A 351 16.62 -0.20 6.55
N SER A 352 17.84 -0.60 6.17
CA SER A 352 18.12 -1.93 5.62
C SER A 352 18.96 -2.73 6.62
N LYS A 353 18.43 -3.87 7.05
CA LYS A 353 19.14 -4.85 7.87
C LYS A 353 20.40 -5.34 7.17
N GLU A 354 20.30 -5.66 5.88
CA GLU A 354 21.41 -6.15 5.07
C GLU A 354 22.55 -5.12 4.98
N ALA A 355 22.21 -3.84 4.78
CA ALA A 355 23.21 -2.78 4.74
C ALA A 355 23.68 -2.32 6.13
N GLY A 356 22.98 -2.72 7.20
CA GLY A 356 23.25 -2.30 8.57
C GLY A 356 23.12 -0.79 8.80
N ARG A 357 22.30 -0.09 7.99
CA ARG A 357 22.15 1.37 8.04
C ARG A 357 20.84 1.86 7.44
N TRP A 358 20.50 3.11 7.75
CA TRP A 358 19.50 3.88 6.99
C TRP A 358 20.03 4.10 5.57
N THR A 359 19.32 3.53 4.59
CA THR A 359 19.69 3.58 3.16
C THR A 359 19.09 4.78 2.45
N LYS A 360 18.01 5.32 3.03
CA LYS A 360 17.36 6.56 2.60
C LYS A 360 17.04 7.35 3.85
N ILE A 361 17.57 8.56 3.94
CA ILE A 361 17.18 9.59 4.89
C ILE A 361 16.68 10.75 4.03
N PRO A 362 15.42 11.17 4.20
CA PRO A 362 14.88 12.33 3.52
C PRO A 362 15.60 13.61 3.96
N SER A 363 15.71 14.58 3.07
CA SER A 363 16.27 15.91 3.30
C SER A 363 15.68 16.64 4.50
N TYR A 364 14.38 16.47 4.76
CA TYR A 364 13.74 17.02 5.96
C TYR A 364 14.21 16.38 7.27
N LEU A 365 14.89 15.23 7.22
CA LEU A 365 15.55 14.58 8.36
C LEU A 365 17.08 14.69 8.31
N ASP A 366 17.69 15.18 7.23
CA ASP A 366 19.16 15.21 7.09
C ASP A 366 19.82 16.12 8.14
N GLY A 367 19.23 17.29 8.44
CA GLY A 367 19.70 18.16 9.52
C GLY A 367 19.51 17.56 10.94
N ILE A 368 18.59 16.60 11.07
CA ILE A 368 18.32 15.87 12.30
C ILE A 368 19.38 14.77 12.53
N ALA A 369 19.82 14.12 11.45
CA ALA A 369 20.81 13.04 11.47
C ALA A 369 22.26 13.50 11.73
N GLN A 370 22.60 14.77 11.46
CA GLN A 370 23.96 15.30 11.61
C GLN A 370 24.30 15.81 13.03
N THR A 371 23.32 15.88 13.93
CA THR A 371 23.48 16.42 15.30
C THR A 371 23.57 15.32 16.37
N SER A 372 24.16 14.16 16.02
CA SER A 372 24.31 12.99 16.90
C SER A 372 25.73 12.44 16.90
#